data_AF-A0A0V0SI29-F1
#
_entry.id   AF-A0A0V0SI29-F1
#
_cell.length_a   1.000
_cell.length_b   1.000
_cell.length_c   1.000
_cell.angle_alpha   90.00
_cell.angle_beta   90.00
_cell.angle_gamma   90.00
#
_symmetry.space_group_name_H-M   'P 1'
#
loop_
_entity.id
_entity.type
_entity.pdbx_description
1 polymer ?
#
loop_
_entity_poly.entity_id
_entity_poly.type
_entity_poly.pdbx_seq_one_letter_code
_entity_poly.pdbx_strand_id
1 'polypeptide(L)'
;LLMNLRKKQLKIFILFILIHPINALLPGLYCGERICYDVLNLTRNATKSEISKAYRKLAGKLHPDRQRTAEAKAKAEEQFREVAVAYETLKDEESRKNYDYMLDNPEEVYRHYWYYYRHRVTPKVDVRIVILGIILLISIIQYVSSWHKYEDAVKYMSTQAKYRLRAKEIAKERGFLSDIPKAGKKRKEKEELRQEEEAIIIAVIREFADIRGGYEKPNLSATLAGSIILLPVYIYRWLRFHVRWFWKFTIQKQEYGTEEKLHLIRKYMNMSQAQFDCINDNEKNDYLYKELWIKEKFSVWKQKKDAEEKQKMAESGQYKRMRRYLKKGMQLISTIRRRAYHTIVNSSWLAEKLANSNEKNLRILHASREGCGDYAEKHIPKSVCFDLKRSQNKNSPYNFMLPESDFFSKYVGNELGITADDHLVVYDSGTSAPSLELAARVWFTFRYFGHKSVSVLNGGLFNWMKEQNPITKDQPEVEKRNYTCREQRSLVVTYEEILNNLDEEDQQIIDCRAPNLFRGDTTMSSISGHIPGAINVPLTRLVDPNSKLILDKDKLISIFENAGVDLHKSVICSCNSGIQACGILLLLSTLGKKDIKLYDGSWTEWSQRADPENVEVD
;
A
#
# COMPACT_ATOMS: atom_id res chain seq x y z
N LEU A 1 -9.15 16.62 -59.53
CA LEU A 1 -9.51 16.76 -58.10
C LEU A 1 -8.69 15.82 -57.20
N LEU A 2 -7.39 15.64 -57.49
CA LEU A 2 -6.47 14.74 -56.75
C LEU A 2 -5.04 15.29 -56.83
N MET A 3 -4.82 16.54 -56.40
CA MET A 3 -3.47 17.13 -56.38
C MET A 3 -3.30 18.35 -55.46
N ASN A 4 -4.02 18.41 -54.32
CA ASN A 4 -3.96 19.58 -53.43
C ASN A 4 -3.90 19.28 -51.92
N LEU A 5 -3.26 18.16 -51.53
CA LEU A 5 -3.14 17.76 -50.11
C LEU A 5 -1.72 17.39 -49.65
N ARG A 6 -0.68 17.82 -50.38
CA ARG A 6 0.74 17.56 -50.01
C ARG A 6 1.62 18.80 -50.04
N LYS A 7 1.20 19.92 -49.42
CA LYS A 7 2.10 21.08 -49.23
C LYS A 7 1.83 21.96 -48.00
N LYS A 8 0.91 21.58 -47.09
CA LYS A 8 0.53 22.39 -45.91
C LYS A 8 0.77 21.73 -44.53
N GLN A 9 1.67 20.73 -44.44
CA GLN A 9 2.06 20.12 -43.16
C GLN A 9 3.57 20.03 -42.93
N LEU A 10 4.37 20.90 -43.57
CA LEU A 10 5.84 20.85 -43.41
C LEU A 10 6.51 22.20 -43.12
N LYS A 11 5.78 23.18 -42.57
CA LYS A 11 6.35 24.52 -42.25
C LYS A 11 5.80 25.22 -40.99
N ILE A 12 5.29 24.47 -40.01
CA ILE A 12 5.10 25.01 -38.63
C ILE A 12 5.52 23.92 -37.62
N PHE A 13 6.72 23.38 -37.82
CA PHE A 13 7.49 22.64 -36.81
C PHE A 13 8.96 23.06 -36.94
N ILE A 14 9.16 24.37 -37.09
CA ILE A 14 10.38 25.05 -36.64
C ILE A 14 9.98 25.45 -35.22
N LEU A 15 10.06 24.53 -34.26
CA LEU A 15 11.24 24.44 -33.42
C LEU A 15 11.71 25.86 -33.08
N PHE A 16 10.95 26.53 -32.23
CA PHE A 16 11.51 27.50 -31.31
C PHE A 16 12.54 26.74 -30.46
N ILE A 17 13.73 26.48 -31.04
CA ILE A 17 14.95 26.43 -30.26
C ILE A 17 15.10 27.87 -29.79
N LEU A 18 14.45 28.19 -28.66
CA LEU A 18 14.97 29.21 -27.80
C LEU A 18 16.39 28.73 -27.51
N ILE A 19 17.37 29.40 -28.11
CA ILE A 19 18.74 29.42 -27.63
C ILE A 19 18.62 29.99 -26.21
N HIS A 20 18.31 29.12 -25.25
CA HIS A 20 18.52 29.45 -23.86
C HIS A 20 20.03 29.62 -23.73
N PRO A 21 20.50 30.71 -23.11
CA PRO A 21 21.90 30.79 -22.77
C PRO A 21 22.24 29.53 -21.98
N ILE A 22 23.25 28.79 -22.44
CA ILE A 22 23.79 27.62 -21.77
C ILE A 22 24.43 28.14 -20.48
N ASN A 23 23.63 28.31 -19.45
CA ASN A 23 24.13 28.67 -18.12
C ASN A 23 24.64 27.37 -17.50
N ALA A 24 25.97 27.25 -17.43
CA ALA A 24 26.69 26.19 -16.70
C ALA A 24 26.30 26.12 -15.21
N LEU A 25 25.72 27.20 -14.71
CA LEU A 25 25.45 27.49 -13.32
C LEU A 25 23.95 27.28 -13.09
N LEU A 26 23.61 26.17 -12.43
CA LEU A 26 22.25 25.79 -12.09
C LEU A 26 21.98 26.09 -10.61
N PRO A 27 20.85 26.72 -10.27
CA PRO A 27 20.48 26.93 -8.86
C PRO A 27 20.41 25.59 -8.13
N GLY A 28 21.21 25.43 -7.07
CA GLY A 28 21.31 24.20 -6.27
C GLY A 28 22.43 23.21 -6.65
N LEU A 29 23.14 23.42 -7.77
CA LEU A 29 24.30 22.62 -8.16
C LEU A 29 25.61 23.37 -7.85
N TYR A 30 26.52 22.75 -7.08
CA TYR A 30 27.72 23.43 -6.57
C TYR A 30 27.37 24.79 -5.93
N CYS A 31 27.97 25.90 -6.40
CA CYS A 31 27.72 27.26 -5.89
C CYS A 31 26.54 27.98 -6.55
N GLY A 32 25.62 27.24 -7.18
CA GLY A 32 24.42 27.82 -7.77
C GLY A 32 24.74 28.66 -9.01
N GLU A 33 24.25 29.90 -9.02
CA GLU A 33 24.44 30.87 -10.12
C GLU A 33 25.81 31.58 -10.10
N ARG A 34 26.66 31.29 -9.11
CA ARG A 34 27.99 31.91 -8.96
C ARG A 34 29.10 30.89 -9.17
N ILE A 35 30.23 31.34 -9.69
CA ILE A 35 31.44 30.52 -9.78
C ILE A 35 32.05 30.39 -8.38
N CYS A 36 32.33 29.17 -7.91
CA CYS A 36 32.85 28.90 -6.56
C CYS A 36 34.20 29.59 -6.29
N TYR A 37 35.02 29.77 -7.33
CA TYR A 37 36.27 30.53 -7.24
C TYR A 37 36.02 32.02 -6.93
N ASP A 38 35.01 32.62 -7.55
CA ASP A 38 34.65 34.03 -7.34
C ASP A 38 34.06 34.24 -5.94
N VAL A 39 33.26 33.29 -5.44
CA VAL A 39 32.73 33.30 -4.07
C VAL A 39 33.86 33.36 -3.03
N LEU A 40 34.97 32.67 -3.27
CA LEU A 40 36.15 32.70 -2.38
C LEU A 40 37.17 33.80 -2.73
N ASN A 41 36.93 34.59 -3.77
CA ASN A 41 37.89 35.55 -4.35
C ASN A 41 39.25 34.91 -4.71
N LEU A 42 39.21 33.76 -5.38
CA LEU A 42 40.38 33.00 -5.80
C LEU A 42 40.36 32.75 -7.31
N THR A 43 41.50 32.38 -7.87
CA THR A 43 41.60 31.94 -9.27
C THR A 43 41.58 30.40 -9.35
N ARG A 44 41.32 29.86 -10.55
CA ARG A 44 41.33 28.41 -10.81
C ARG A 44 42.67 27.73 -10.48
N ASN A 45 43.77 28.50 -10.40
CA ASN A 45 45.11 27.99 -10.08
C ASN A 45 45.42 28.00 -8.56
N ALA A 46 44.47 28.39 -7.71
CA ALA A 46 44.70 28.49 -6.26
C ALA A 46 45.07 27.13 -5.64
N THR A 47 46.04 27.13 -4.75
CA THR A 47 46.47 25.94 -4.01
C THR A 47 45.46 25.57 -2.91
N LYS A 48 45.48 24.30 -2.45
CA LYS A 48 44.61 23.84 -1.34
C LYS A 48 44.78 24.72 -0.08
N SER A 49 46.00 25.18 0.20
CA SER A 49 46.31 26.06 1.33
C SER A 49 45.66 27.44 1.19
N GLU A 50 45.71 28.03 -0.01
CA GLU A 50 45.09 29.33 -0.30
C GLU A 50 43.56 29.25 -0.20
N ILE A 51 42.96 28.16 -0.68
CA ILE A 51 41.52 27.89 -0.56
C ILE A 51 41.10 27.83 0.91
N SER A 52 41.79 27.05 1.74
CA SER A 52 41.50 26.99 3.18
C SER A 52 41.77 28.30 3.91
N LYS A 53 42.70 29.14 3.46
CA LYS A 53 42.99 30.45 4.05
C LYS A 53 41.92 31.48 3.69
N ALA A 54 41.46 31.50 2.43
CA ALA A 54 40.38 32.36 1.96
C ALA A 54 39.07 32.03 2.65
N TYR A 55 38.71 30.75 2.75
CA TYR A 55 37.54 30.28 3.48
C TYR A 55 37.55 30.76 4.94
N ARG A 56 38.64 30.52 5.69
CA ARG A 56 38.75 30.95 7.09
C ARG A 56 38.58 32.46 7.26
N LYS A 57 39.13 33.26 6.34
CA LYS A 57 39.01 34.74 6.36
C LYS A 57 37.58 35.20 6.10
N LEU A 58 36.88 34.58 5.15
CA LEU A 58 35.50 34.92 4.78
C LEU A 58 34.49 34.40 5.81
N ALA A 59 34.61 33.14 6.22
CA ALA A 59 33.81 32.51 7.27
C ALA A 59 33.89 33.30 8.58
N GLY A 60 35.09 33.77 8.95
CA GLY A 60 35.26 34.62 10.12
C GLY A 60 34.55 35.98 10.00
N LYS A 61 34.44 36.57 8.80
CA LYS A 61 33.74 37.85 8.58
C LYS A 61 32.22 37.70 8.50
N LEU A 62 31.76 36.62 7.88
CA LEU A 62 30.35 36.33 7.59
C LEU A 62 29.67 35.50 8.68
N HIS A 63 30.34 35.27 9.81
CA HIS A 63 29.75 34.53 10.92
C HIS A 63 28.53 35.28 11.49
N PRO A 64 27.35 34.63 11.63
CA PRO A 64 26.11 35.28 12.10
C PRO A 64 26.27 36.00 13.45
N ASP A 65 27.04 35.44 14.38
CA ASP A 65 27.30 36.05 15.70
C ASP A 65 28.07 37.38 15.66
N ARG A 66 28.73 37.70 14.55
CA ARG A 66 29.44 38.98 14.38
C ARG A 66 28.55 40.08 13.83
N GLN A 67 27.32 39.76 13.42
CA GLN A 67 26.36 40.71 12.87
C GLN A 67 25.40 41.21 13.96
N ARG A 68 25.17 42.53 13.97
CA ARG A 68 24.41 43.19 15.05
C ARG A 68 22.90 43.26 14.79
N THR A 69 22.47 43.33 13.53
CA THR A 69 21.05 43.45 13.15
C THR A 69 20.50 42.13 12.60
N ALA A 70 19.21 41.87 12.80
CA ALA A 70 18.54 40.65 12.33
C ALA A 70 18.62 40.50 10.80
N GLU A 71 18.45 41.59 10.05
CA GLU A 71 18.60 41.59 8.59
C GLU A 71 20.04 41.30 8.13
N ALA A 72 21.04 41.80 8.86
CA ALA A 72 22.44 41.50 8.55
C ALA A 72 22.81 40.06 8.91
N LYS A 73 22.20 39.48 9.96
CA LYS A 73 22.35 38.06 10.31
C LYS A 73 21.81 37.16 9.20
N ALA A 74 20.59 37.42 8.71
CA ALA A 74 19.99 36.64 7.63
C ALA A 74 20.84 36.68 6.33
N LYS A 75 21.31 37.88 5.94
CA LYS A 75 22.20 38.04 4.77
C LYS A 75 23.55 37.36 4.97
N ALA A 76 24.13 37.45 6.16
CA ALA A 76 25.40 36.80 6.45
C ALA A 76 25.28 35.27 6.47
N GLU A 77 24.16 34.72 6.93
CA GLU A 77 23.88 33.29 6.89
C GLU A 77 23.78 32.74 5.46
N GLU A 78 23.07 33.45 4.58
CA GLU A 78 23.01 33.12 3.14
C GLU A 78 24.41 33.11 2.51
N GLN A 79 25.18 34.18 2.70
CA GLN A 79 26.55 34.29 2.18
C GLN A 79 27.50 33.27 2.81
N PHE A 80 27.30 32.91 4.08
CA PHE A 80 28.09 31.90 4.76
C PHE A 80 27.82 30.51 4.18
N ARG A 81 26.56 30.18 3.87
CA ARG A 81 26.19 28.93 3.18
C ARG A 81 26.85 28.84 1.80
N GLU A 82 26.82 29.91 1.00
CA GLU A 82 27.50 29.95 -0.31
C GLU A 82 29.01 29.69 -0.17
N VAL A 83 29.66 30.38 0.79
CA VAL A 83 31.11 30.25 1.04
C VAL A 83 31.48 28.84 1.54
N ALA A 84 30.62 28.21 2.35
CA ALA A 84 30.81 26.83 2.80
C ALA A 84 30.71 25.84 1.64
N VAL A 85 29.71 25.99 0.76
CA VAL A 85 29.53 25.13 -0.42
C VAL A 85 30.69 25.29 -1.40
N ALA A 86 31.18 26.52 -1.61
CA ALA A 86 32.37 26.78 -2.42
C ALA A 86 33.61 26.10 -1.86
N TYR A 87 33.80 26.15 -0.54
CA TYR A 87 34.91 25.48 0.11
C TYR A 87 34.82 23.96 -0.02
N GLU A 88 33.67 23.34 0.26
CA GLU A 88 33.52 21.88 0.13
C GLU A 88 33.76 21.41 -1.31
N THR A 89 33.26 22.16 -2.29
CA THR A 89 33.44 21.84 -3.71
C THR A 89 34.91 21.85 -4.12
N LEU A 90 35.67 22.85 -3.66
CA LEU A 90 37.06 23.10 -4.07
C LEU A 90 38.11 22.41 -3.17
N LYS A 91 37.71 21.92 -1.98
CA LYS A 91 38.60 21.26 -1.02
C LYS A 91 39.06 19.89 -1.49
N ASP A 92 38.14 19.07 -1.99
CA ASP A 92 38.44 17.73 -2.50
C ASP A 92 38.92 17.79 -3.95
N GLU A 93 39.95 17.00 -4.27
CA GLU A 93 40.62 17.07 -5.58
C GLU A 93 39.77 16.47 -6.71
N GLU A 94 39.01 15.41 -6.41
CA GLU A 94 38.10 14.80 -7.36
C GLU A 94 36.87 15.70 -7.59
N SER A 95 36.31 16.25 -6.51
CA SER A 95 35.22 17.24 -6.58
C SER A 95 35.63 18.49 -7.36
N ARG A 96 36.82 19.04 -7.09
CA ARG A 96 37.36 20.21 -7.81
C ARG A 96 37.56 19.92 -9.30
N LYS A 97 38.12 18.75 -9.64
CA LYS A 97 38.30 18.35 -11.04
C LYS A 97 36.97 18.21 -11.77
N ASN A 98 35.96 17.63 -11.13
CA ASN A 98 34.61 17.53 -11.71
C ASN A 98 33.97 18.91 -11.88
N TYR A 99 34.18 19.82 -10.92
CA TYR A 99 33.72 21.20 -11.01
C TYR A 99 34.41 21.98 -12.15
N ASP A 100 35.73 21.87 -12.27
CA ASP A 100 36.49 22.49 -13.36
C ASP A 100 36.05 21.94 -14.73
N TYR A 101 35.83 20.62 -14.82
CA TYR A 101 35.29 20.00 -16.03
C TYR A 101 33.88 20.49 -16.38
N MET A 102 33.02 20.73 -15.38
CA MET A 102 31.70 21.34 -15.58
C MET A 102 31.80 22.76 -16.12
N LEU A 103 32.73 23.57 -15.60
CA LEU A 103 32.96 24.92 -16.11
C LEU A 103 33.44 24.93 -17.56
N ASP A 104 34.19 23.90 -17.97
CA ASP A 104 34.74 23.79 -19.32
C ASP A 104 33.76 23.12 -20.32
N ASN A 105 32.80 22.31 -19.84
CA ASN A 105 31.85 21.55 -20.68
C ASN A 105 30.40 21.71 -20.16
N PRO A 106 29.82 22.92 -20.21
CA PRO A 106 28.53 23.20 -19.57
C PRO A 106 27.32 22.48 -20.18
N GLU A 107 27.45 21.95 -21.40
CA GLU A 107 26.43 21.19 -22.12
C GLU A 107 26.16 19.80 -21.52
N GLU A 108 27.10 19.20 -20.78
CA GLU A 108 26.97 17.84 -20.23
C GLU A 108 26.17 17.80 -18.89
N VAL A 109 25.04 18.51 -18.82
CA VAL A 109 24.25 18.72 -17.58
C VAL A 109 23.99 17.44 -16.78
N TYR A 110 23.53 16.37 -17.44
CA TYR A 110 23.22 15.10 -16.78
C TYR A 110 24.44 14.44 -16.14
N ARG A 111 25.62 14.60 -16.75
CA ARG A 111 26.87 14.05 -16.25
C ARG A 111 27.27 14.77 -14.97
N HIS A 112 27.26 16.11 -14.99
CA HIS A 112 27.63 16.93 -13.83
C HIS A 112 26.70 16.69 -12.64
N TYR A 113 25.40 16.58 -12.92
CA TYR A 113 24.41 16.17 -11.92
C TYR A 113 24.77 14.82 -11.30
N TRP A 114 25.03 13.81 -12.14
CA TRP A 114 25.38 12.48 -11.65
C TRP A 114 26.66 12.46 -10.80
N TYR A 115 27.74 13.14 -11.21
CA TYR A 115 28.98 13.18 -10.41
C TYR A 115 28.80 13.95 -9.09
N TYR A 116 28.08 15.07 -9.11
CA TYR A 116 27.80 15.86 -7.90
C TYR A 116 27.03 15.04 -6.85
N TYR A 117 25.94 14.36 -7.26
CA TYR A 117 25.17 13.53 -6.33
C TYR A 117 25.93 12.27 -5.94
N ARG A 118 26.58 11.58 -6.87
CA ARG A 118 27.36 10.37 -6.58
C ARG A 118 28.39 10.65 -5.48
N HIS A 119 29.15 11.74 -5.54
CA HIS A 119 30.14 12.04 -4.51
C HIS A 119 29.50 12.28 -3.12
N ARG A 120 28.28 12.83 -3.06
CA ARG A 120 27.56 13.09 -1.80
C ARG A 120 26.80 11.90 -1.24
N VAL A 121 26.22 11.05 -2.10
CA VAL A 121 25.29 9.99 -1.67
C VAL A 121 25.86 8.57 -1.73
N THR A 122 26.98 8.34 -2.43
CA THR A 122 27.48 6.96 -2.60
C THR A 122 28.03 6.44 -1.27
N PRO A 123 27.59 5.27 -0.80
CA PRO A 123 28.11 4.68 0.42
C PRO A 123 29.61 4.43 0.28
N LYS A 124 30.36 4.69 1.36
CA LYS A 124 31.82 4.47 1.40
C LYS A 124 32.22 2.99 1.40
N VAL A 125 31.26 2.08 1.54
CA VAL A 125 31.46 0.62 1.59
C VAL A 125 30.95 0.00 0.30
N ASP A 126 31.69 -0.98 -0.24
CA ASP A 126 31.24 -1.73 -1.42
C ASP A 126 30.00 -2.56 -1.08
N VAL A 127 28.89 -2.22 -1.74
CA VAL A 127 27.57 -2.86 -1.57
C VAL A 127 27.66 -4.38 -1.80
N ARG A 128 28.59 -4.85 -2.64
CA ARG A 128 28.78 -6.29 -2.91
C ARG A 128 29.20 -7.06 -1.67
N ILE A 129 30.06 -6.49 -0.83
CA ILE A 129 30.53 -7.12 0.41
C ILE A 129 29.36 -7.25 1.38
N VAL A 130 28.52 -6.22 1.47
CA VAL A 130 27.31 -6.23 2.30
C VAL A 130 26.36 -7.33 1.84
N ILE A 131 26.12 -7.44 0.52
CA ILE A 131 25.26 -8.49 -0.05
C ILE A 131 25.82 -9.89 0.25
N LEU A 132 27.12 -10.12 0.05
CA LEU A 132 27.75 -11.40 0.38
C LEU A 132 27.62 -11.75 1.87
N GLY A 133 27.84 -10.77 2.75
CA GLY A 133 27.65 -10.93 4.20
C GLY A 133 26.22 -11.33 4.57
N ILE A 134 25.22 -10.69 3.96
CA ILE A 134 23.80 -11.01 4.17
C ILE A 134 23.47 -12.42 3.67
N ILE A 135 23.95 -12.81 2.48
CA ILE A 135 23.72 -14.16 1.93
C ILE A 135 24.30 -15.24 2.85
N LEU A 136 25.51 -15.03 3.37
CA LEU A 136 26.14 -15.96 4.31
C LEU A 136 25.36 -16.04 5.63
N LEU A 137 24.94 -14.89 6.18
CA LEU A 137 24.15 -14.83 7.41
C LEU A 137 22.82 -15.59 7.26
N ILE A 138 22.08 -15.35 6.16
CA ILE A 138 20.83 -16.05 5.86
C ILE A 138 21.08 -17.56 5.73
N SER A 139 22.16 -17.95 5.06
CA SER A 139 22.50 -19.37 4.86
C SER A 139 22.80 -20.09 6.18
N ILE A 140 23.50 -19.42 7.12
CA ILE A 140 23.74 -19.94 8.47
C ILE A 140 22.42 -20.13 9.22
N ILE A 141 21.55 -19.11 9.20
CA ILE A 141 20.23 -19.17 9.87
C ILE A 141 19.38 -20.31 9.28
N GLN A 142 19.38 -20.47 7.95
CA GLN A 142 18.66 -21.55 7.27
C GLN A 142 19.18 -22.93 7.67
N TYR A 143 20.51 -23.11 7.75
CA TYR A 143 21.12 -24.37 8.15
C TYR A 143 20.75 -24.73 9.60
N VAL A 144 20.89 -23.77 10.52
CA VAL A 144 20.53 -23.95 11.94
C VAL A 144 19.04 -24.23 12.09
N SER A 145 18.17 -23.50 11.39
CA SER A 145 16.72 -23.71 11.42
C SER A 145 16.34 -25.10 10.91
N SER A 146 16.98 -25.56 9.84
CA SER A 146 16.73 -26.90 9.27
C SER A 146 17.20 -28.00 10.22
N TRP A 147 18.32 -27.79 10.92
CA TRP A 147 18.78 -28.69 11.98
C TRP A 147 17.74 -28.83 13.10
N HIS A 148 17.19 -27.71 13.58
CA HIS A 148 16.16 -27.73 14.64
C HIS A 148 14.90 -28.48 14.19
N LYS A 149 14.43 -28.23 12.96
CA LYS A 149 13.27 -28.94 12.40
C LYS A 149 13.52 -30.45 12.33
N TYR A 150 14.69 -30.87 11.87
CA TYR A 150 15.06 -32.29 11.81
C TYR A 150 15.02 -32.93 13.21
N GLU A 151 15.61 -32.27 14.22
CA GLU A 151 15.57 -32.77 15.61
C GLU A 151 14.16 -32.85 16.18
N ASP A 152 13.32 -31.84 15.93
CA ASP A 152 11.92 -31.83 16.34
C ASP A 152 11.12 -32.98 15.70
N ALA A 153 11.38 -33.28 14.42
CA ALA A 153 10.75 -34.40 13.73
C ALA A 153 11.16 -35.74 14.35
N VAL A 154 12.46 -35.93 14.63
CA VAL A 154 12.96 -37.14 15.29
C VAL A 154 12.35 -37.29 16.69
N LYS A 155 12.30 -36.20 17.47
CA LYS A 155 11.68 -36.18 18.80
C LYS A 155 10.19 -36.49 18.73
N TYR A 156 9.47 -35.93 17.77
CA TYR A 156 8.07 -36.26 17.57
C TYR A 156 7.88 -37.75 17.26
N MET A 157 8.72 -38.33 16.40
CA MET A 157 8.68 -39.77 16.12
C MET A 157 8.96 -40.63 17.35
N SER A 158 9.88 -40.23 18.24
CA SER A 158 10.17 -40.98 19.47
C SER A 158 9.01 -40.99 20.48
N THR A 159 8.12 -40.00 20.41
CA THR A 159 6.89 -39.95 21.22
C THR A 159 5.78 -40.86 20.69
N GLN A 160 5.75 -41.10 19.38
CA GLN A 160 4.73 -41.91 18.72
C GLN A 160 4.97 -43.40 18.94
N ALA A 161 3.96 -44.11 19.47
CA ALA A 161 4.08 -45.52 19.86
C ALA A 161 4.53 -46.43 18.70
N LYS A 162 4.03 -46.19 17.48
CA LYS A 162 4.36 -46.96 16.27
C LYS A 162 5.86 -46.99 15.98
N TYR A 163 6.51 -45.82 15.98
CA TYR A 163 7.93 -45.72 15.67
C TYR A 163 8.80 -46.20 16.82
N ARG A 164 8.39 -45.93 18.07
CA ARG A 164 9.09 -46.37 19.28
C ARG A 164 9.12 -47.90 19.41
N LEU A 165 8.02 -48.59 19.10
CA LEU A 165 7.96 -50.06 19.13
C LEU A 165 8.90 -50.66 18.09
N ARG A 166 8.80 -50.18 16.85
CA ARG A 166 9.68 -50.61 15.74
C ARG A 166 11.16 -50.36 16.04
N ALA A 167 11.49 -49.20 16.63
CA ALA A 167 12.85 -48.88 17.04
C ALA A 167 13.38 -49.84 18.10
N LYS A 168 12.54 -50.25 19.06
CA LYS A 168 12.91 -51.23 20.09
C LYS A 168 13.12 -52.63 19.52
N GLU A 169 12.29 -53.05 18.57
CA GLU A 169 12.45 -54.35 17.88
C GLU A 169 13.79 -54.40 17.16
N ILE A 170 14.10 -53.38 16.34
CA ILE A 170 15.39 -53.29 15.63
C ILE A 170 16.57 -53.22 16.62
N ALA A 171 16.44 -52.46 17.70
CA ALA A 171 17.47 -52.39 18.73
C ALA A 171 17.69 -53.74 19.45
N LYS A 172 16.64 -54.53 19.67
CA LYS A 172 16.74 -55.89 20.22
C LYS A 172 17.37 -56.86 19.23
N GLU A 173 16.97 -56.83 17.97
CA GLU A 173 17.55 -57.65 16.89
C GLU A 173 19.06 -57.42 16.75
N ARG A 174 19.50 -56.16 16.91
CA ARG A 174 20.91 -55.77 16.84
C ARG A 174 21.68 -55.96 18.15
N GLY A 175 21.04 -56.45 19.21
CA GLY A 175 21.66 -56.69 20.52
C GLY A 175 21.95 -55.44 21.36
N PHE A 176 21.42 -54.27 20.98
CA PHE A 176 21.59 -53.01 21.73
C PHE A 176 20.67 -52.89 22.95
N LEU A 177 19.61 -53.70 23.03
CA LEU A 177 18.68 -53.75 24.17
C LEU A 177 18.62 -55.18 24.74
N SER A 178 18.98 -55.32 26.01
CA SER A 178 18.86 -56.57 26.78
C SER A 178 17.69 -56.52 27.76
N ASP A 179 16.97 -57.65 27.95
CA ASP A 179 15.86 -57.78 28.91
C ASP A 179 16.35 -57.93 30.38
N ILE A 180 17.30 -57.11 30.82
CA ILE A 180 17.82 -57.16 32.20
C ILE A 180 16.75 -56.66 33.17
N PRO A 181 16.42 -57.40 34.26
CA PRO A 181 15.44 -56.96 35.24
C PRO A 181 15.88 -55.66 35.94
N LYS A 182 15.02 -54.63 35.90
CA LYS A 182 15.25 -53.34 36.59
C LYS A 182 14.92 -53.39 38.10
N ALA A 183 14.68 -54.58 38.66
CA ALA A 183 14.32 -54.77 40.06
C ALA A 183 15.57 -54.76 40.95
N GLY A 184 15.62 -53.86 41.94
CA GLY A 184 16.71 -53.78 42.93
C GLY A 184 17.76 -52.66 42.73
N LYS A 185 17.70 -51.88 41.64
CA LYS A 185 18.68 -50.81 41.35
C LYS A 185 18.33 -49.46 42.00
N LYS A 186 19.35 -48.66 42.34
CA LYS A 186 19.18 -47.30 42.91
C LYS A 186 18.49 -46.36 41.92
N ARG A 187 17.74 -45.38 42.42
CA ARG A 187 16.94 -44.44 41.59
C ARG A 187 17.75 -43.70 40.52
N LYS A 188 19.00 -43.31 40.82
CA LYS A 188 19.90 -42.60 39.90
C LYS A 188 20.34 -43.50 38.73
N GLU A 189 20.76 -44.72 39.03
CA GLU A 189 21.16 -45.74 38.04
C GLU A 189 20.00 -46.13 37.12
N LYS A 190 18.76 -46.16 37.65
CA LYS A 190 17.55 -46.40 36.85
C LYS A 190 17.25 -45.27 35.86
N GLU A 191 17.60 -44.03 36.20
CA GLU A 191 17.39 -42.87 35.34
C GLU A 191 18.44 -42.80 34.24
N GLU A 192 19.70 -43.09 34.57
CA GLU A 192 20.81 -43.22 33.60
C GLU A 192 20.50 -44.31 32.55
N LEU A 193 20.06 -45.49 33.00
CA LEU A 193 19.64 -46.58 32.09
C LEU A 193 18.45 -46.19 31.20
N ARG A 194 17.53 -45.33 31.67
CA ARG A 194 16.42 -44.84 30.84
C ARG A 194 16.90 -43.86 29.78
N GLN A 195 17.84 -42.99 30.11
CA GLN A 195 18.45 -42.04 29.17
C GLN A 195 19.25 -42.78 28.10
N GLU A 196 19.99 -43.83 28.46
CA GLU A 196 20.70 -44.69 27.52
C GLU A 196 19.73 -45.42 26.58
N GLU A 197 18.67 -46.04 27.11
CA GLU A 197 17.63 -46.66 26.30
C GLU A 197 16.97 -45.66 25.35
N GLU A 198 16.70 -44.44 25.81
CA GLU A 198 16.11 -43.38 25.00
C GLU A 198 17.06 -42.87 23.92
N ALA A 199 18.36 -42.74 24.22
CA ALA A 199 19.38 -42.38 23.24
C ALA A 199 19.53 -43.45 22.15
N ILE A 200 19.53 -44.73 22.53
CA ILE A 200 19.56 -45.87 21.59
C ILE A 200 18.32 -45.85 20.69
N ILE A 201 17.13 -45.65 21.26
CA ILE A 201 15.88 -45.55 20.48
C ILE A 201 15.93 -44.39 19.49
N ILE A 202 16.40 -43.21 19.91
CA ILE A 202 16.54 -42.04 19.03
C ILE A 202 17.57 -42.31 17.91
N ALA A 203 18.70 -42.94 18.24
CA ALA A 203 19.72 -43.32 17.26
C ALA A 203 19.16 -44.29 16.20
N VAL A 204 18.41 -45.30 16.62
CA VAL A 204 17.77 -46.25 15.71
C VAL A 204 16.71 -45.56 14.85
N ILE A 205 15.88 -44.67 15.43
CA ILE A 205 14.90 -43.88 14.67
C ILE A 205 15.58 -43.06 13.57
N ARG A 206 16.71 -42.41 13.86
CA ARG A 206 17.45 -41.62 12.85
C ARG A 206 17.93 -42.44 11.67
N GLU A 207 18.12 -43.75 11.84
CA GLU A 207 18.63 -44.64 10.79
C GLU A 207 17.52 -45.21 9.90
N PHE A 208 16.38 -45.63 10.47
CA PHE A 208 15.29 -46.22 9.68
C PHE A 208 14.19 -45.22 9.28
N ALA A 209 14.08 -44.07 9.94
CA ALA A 209 13.10 -43.06 9.60
C ALA A 209 13.55 -42.30 8.36
N ASP A 210 12.91 -42.58 7.23
CA ASP A 210 13.08 -41.83 5.99
C ASP A 210 12.36 -40.47 6.10
N ILE A 211 13.01 -39.49 6.75
CA ILE A 211 12.47 -38.15 6.95
C ILE A 211 12.76 -37.32 5.68
N ARG A 212 11.73 -37.12 4.87
CA ARG A 212 11.81 -36.37 3.60
C ARG A 212 11.23 -34.97 3.71
N GLY A 213 11.64 -34.08 2.80
CA GLY A 213 11.06 -32.75 2.64
C GLY A 213 11.62 -31.71 3.61
N GLY A 214 10.77 -30.82 4.14
CA GLY A 214 11.21 -29.67 4.97
C GLY A 214 11.78 -30.02 6.35
N TYR A 215 11.81 -31.30 6.70
CA TYR A 215 12.36 -31.86 7.95
C TYR A 215 13.55 -32.79 7.68
N GLU A 216 14.05 -32.87 6.45
CA GLU A 216 15.22 -33.68 6.11
C GLU A 216 16.47 -33.19 6.85
N LYS A 217 17.45 -34.09 6.99
CA LYS A 217 18.76 -33.74 7.52
C LYS A 217 19.36 -32.56 6.74
N PRO A 218 19.86 -31.53 7.42
CA PRO A 218 20.31 -30.31 6.76
C PRO A 218 21.52 -30.57 5.86
N ASN A 219 21.43 -30.05 4.64
CA ASN A 219 22.46 -30.15 3.61
C ASN A 219 22.92 -28.75 3.21
N LEU A 220 24.23 -28.56 3.01
CA LEU A 220 24.77 -27.25 2.61
C LEU A 220 24.24 -26.80 1.23
N SER A 221 24.00 -27.74 0.32
CA SER A 221 23.41 -27.49 -0.99
C SER A 221 21.98 -26.94 -0.93
N ALA A 222 21.26 -27.15 0.16
CA ALA A 222 19.90 -26.66 0.37
C ALA A 222 19.85 -25.23 0.96
N THR A 223 21.00 -24.68 1.39
CA THR A 223 21.08 -23.28 1.84
C THR A 223 21.08 -22.32 0.66
N LEU A 224 20.78 -21.04 0.91
CA LEU A 224 20.79 -20.00 -0.13
C LEU A 224 22.16 -19.90 -0.84
N ALA A 225 23.26 -19.85 -0.08
CA ALA A 225 24.61 -19.81 -0.64
C ALA A 225 24.92 -21.08 -1.46
N GLY A 226 24.60 -22.26 -0.94
CA GLY A 226 24.77 -23.53 -1.67
C GLY A 226 23.95 -23.57 -2.96
N SER A 227 22.72 -23.06 -2.91
CA SER A 227 21.82 -22.98 -4.07
C SER A 227 22.37 -22.03 -5.14
N ILE A 228 22.95 -20.90 -4.76
CA ILE A 228 23.59 -19.95 -5.69
C ILE A 228 24.81 -20.58 -6.35
N ILE A 229 25.65 -21.30 -5.59
CA ILE A 229 26.84 -21.98 -6.12
C ILE A 229 26.45 -23.08 -7.12
N LEU A 230 25.39 -23.83 -6.84
CA LEU A 230 24.89 -24.90 -7.70
C LEU A 230 23.96 -24.41 -8.81
N LEU A 231 23.56 -23.14 -8.79
CA LEU A 231 22.63 -22.55 -9.75
C LEU A 231 23.07 -22.78 -11.21
N PRO A 232 24.35 -22.61 -11.60
CA PRO A 232 24.78 -22.88 -12.98
C PRO A 232 24.57 -24.34 -13.39
N VAL A 233 24.78 -25.28 -12.46
CA VAL A 233 24.56 -26.72 -12.71
C VAL A 233 23.07 -27.01 -12.87
N TYR A 234 22.22 -26.41 -12.04
CA TYR A 234 20.77 -26.55 -12.16
C TYR A 234 20.23 -25.95 -13.47
N ILE A 235 20.71 -24.77 -13.85
CA ILE A 235 20.38 -24.14 -15.14
C ILE A 235 20.80 -25.04 -16.29
N TYR A 236 22.02 -25.59 -16.27
CA TYR A 236 22.47 -26.50 -17.33
C TYR A 236 21.61 -27.77 -17.42
N ARG A 237 21.31 -28.41 -16.28
CA ARG A 237 20.45 -29.61 -16.25
C ARG A 237 19.04 -29.30 -16.76
N TRP A 238 18.48 -28.17 -16.37
CA TRP A 238 17.15 -27.70 -16.81
C TRP A 238 17.12 -27.41 -18.32
N LEU A 239 18.12 -26.68 -18.83
CA LEU A 239 18.25 -26.39 -20.26
C LEU A 239 18.42 -27.68 -21.07
N ARG A 240 19.32 -28.57 -20.64
CA ARG A 240 19.52 -29.87 -21.30
C ARG A 240 18.23 -30.70 -21.34
N PHE A 241 17.48 -30.74 -20.24
CA PHE A 241 16.21 -31.45 -20.17
C PHE A 241 15.20 -30.87 -21.17
N HIS A 242 15.00 -29.55 -21.18
CA HIS A 242 14.02 -28.94 -22.08
C HIS A 242 14.42 -28.93 -23.54
N VAL A 243 15.69 -28.72 -23.86
CA VAL A 243 16.20 -28.84 -25.23
C VAL A 243 15.99 -30.27 -25.75
N ARG A 244 16.35 -31.28 -24.94
CA ARG A 244 16.10 -32.69 -25.28
C ARG A 244 14.62 -32.99 -25.42
N TRP A 245 13.77 -32.47 -24.52
CA TRP A 245 12.33 -32.67 -24.56
C TRP A 245 11.71 -32.06 -25.83
N PHE A 246 12.06 -30.81 -26.14
CA PHE A 246 11.59 -30.11 -27.33
C PHE A 246 12.03 -30.84 -28.61
N TRP A 247 13.28 -31.28 -28.66
CA TRP A 247 13.78 -32.04 -29.81
C TRP A 247 13.03 -33.36 -30.01
N LYS A 248 12.92 -34.19 -28.95
CA LYS A 248 12.30 -35.52 -29.04
C LYS A 248 10.80 -35.48 -29.29
N PHE A 249 10.07 -34.62 -28.58
CA PHE A 249 8.60 -34.67 -28.56
C PHE A 249 7.95 -33.60 -29.42
N THR A 250 8.58 -32.45 -29.64
CA THR A 250 8.03 -31.39 -30.51
C THR A 250 8.50 -31.53 -31.96
N ILE A 251 9.79 -31.81 -32.18
CA ILE A 251 10.34 -31.95 -33.54
C ILE A 251 10.20 -33.38 -34.05
N GLN A 252 10.74 -34.37 -33.31
CA GLN A 252 10.75 -35.77 -33.75
C GLN A 252 9.42 -36.51 -33.52
N LYS A 253 8.48 -35.93 -32.76
CA LYS A 253 7.17 -36.50 -32.43
C LYS A 253 7.23 -37.95 -31.93
N GLN A 254 8.24 -38.28 -31.11
CA GLN A 254 8.35 -39.60 -30.49
C GLN A 254 7.21 -39.86 -29.50
N GLU A 255 6.82 -41.12 -29.31
CA GLU A 255 5.87 -41.48 -28.27
C GLU A 255 6.49 -41.32 -26.87
N TYR A 256 5.67 -40.91 -25.90
CA TYR A 256 6.14 -40.74 -24.52
C TYR A 256 6.43 -42.08 -23.86
N GLY A 257 7.65 -42.24 -23.34
CA GLY A 257 8.03 -43.34 -22.47
C GLY A 257 7.36 -43.23 -21.09
N THR A 258 7.55 -44.27 -20.26
CA THR A 258 6.94 -44.35 -18.93
C THR A 258 7.38 -43.20 -18.02
N GLU A 259 8.66 -42.83 -18.04
CA GLU A 259 9.20 -41.74 -17.22
C GLU A 259 8.66 -40.38 -17.65
N GLU A 260 8.52 -40.14 -18.95
CA GLU A 260 7.96 -38.90 -19.48
C GLU A 260 6.47 -38.77 -19.22
N LYS A 261 5.72 -39.87 -19.27
CA LYS A 261 4.32 -39.94 -18.84
C LYS A 261 4.18 -39.58 -17.36
N LEU A 262 5.00 -40.16 -16.49
CA LEU A 262 5.01 -39.84 -15.06
C LEU A 262 5.39 -38.38 -14.80
N HIS A 263 6.34 -37.82 -15.55
CA HIS A 263 6.70 -36.40 -15.45
C HIS A 263 5.52 -35.47 -15.78
N LEU A 264 4.74 -35.78 -16.83
CA LEU A 264 3.54 -35.03 -17.19
C LEU A 264 2.46 -35.13 -16.12
N ILE A 265 2.21 -36.33 -15.59
CA ILE A 265 1.26 -36.55 -14.49
C ILE A 265 1.64 -35.69 -13.28
N ARG A 266 2.89 -35.77 -12.83
CA ARG A 266 3.41 -34.94 -11.72
C ARG A 266 3.21 -33.45 -11.99
N LYS A 267 3.52 -33.00 -13.21
CA LYS A 267 3.35 -31.60 -13.62
C LYS A 267 1.89 -31.16 -13.56
N TYR A 268 0.94 -31.99 -13.98
CA TYR A 268 -0.49 -31.68 -13.93
C TYR A 268 -1.05 -31.70 -12.50
N MET A 269 -0.51 -32.57 -11.64
CA MET A 269 -0.83 -32.61 -10.21
C MET A 269 -0.25 -31.42 -9.43
N ASN A 270 0.67 -30.65 -10.02
CA ASN A 270 1.37 -29.54 -9.39
C ASN A 270 2.12 -29.95 -8.10
N MET A 271 2.77 -31.10 -8.14
CA MET A 271 3.53 -31.67 -7.01
C MET A 271 5.04 -31.51 -7.20
N SER A 272 5.75 -31.33 -6.09
CA SER A 272 7.22 -31.40 -6.10
C SER A 272 7.68 -32.84 -6.41
N GLN A 273 8.93 -33.01 -6.88
CA GLN A 273 9.47 -34.35 -7.15
C GLN A 273 9.43 -35.24 -5.90
N ALA A 274 9.87 -34.71 -4.76
CA ALA A 274 9.86 -35.43 -3.49
C ALA A 274 8.44 -35.86 -3.05
N GLN A 275 7.43 -35.01 -3.23
CA GLN A 275 6.04 -35.36 -2.93
C GLN A 275 5.53 -36.49 -3.83
N PHE A 276 5.87 -36.44 -5.11
CA PHE A 276 5.47 -37.45 -6.08
C PHE A 276 6.19 -38.78 -5.87
N ASP A 277 7.45 -38.75 -5.44
CA ASP A 277 8.24 -39.94 -5.14
C ASP A 277 7.69 -40.70 -3.92
N CYS A 278 7.06 -39.99 -2.96
CA CYS A 278 6.38 -40.59 -1.82
C CYS A 278 5.08 -41.33 -2.18
N ILE A 279 4.54 -41.16 -3.39
CA ILE A 279 3.37 -41.92 -3.85
C ILE A 279 3.79 -43.37 -4.10
N ASN A 280 2.97 -44.32 -3.65
CA ASN A 280 3.23 -45.74 -3.84
C ASN A 280 3.30 -46.10 -5.33
N ASP A 281 4.17 -47.03 -5.70
CA ASP A 281 4.36 -47.41 -7.11
C ASP A 281 3.09 -48.02 -7.72
N ASN A 282 2.26 -48.69 -6.91
CA ASN A 282 0.96 -49.19 -7.34
C ASN A 282 0.00 -48.06 -7.75
N GLU A 283 0.02 -46.92 -7.04
CA GLU A 283 -0.79 -45.76 -7.38
C GLU A 283 -0.25 -45.04 -8.63
N LYS A 284 1.08 -44.94 -8.76
CA LYS A 284 1.71 -44.43 -9.99
C LYS A 284 1.33 -45.27 -11.21
N ASN A 285 1.29 -46.60 -11.06
CA ASN A 285 0.85 -47.51 -12.11
C ASN A 285 -0.64 -47.33 -12.46
N ASP A 286 -1.50 -47.08 -11.47
CA ASP A 286 -2.91 -46.74 -11.71
C ASP A 286 -3.07 -45.42 -12.49
N TYR A 287 -2.23 -44.42 -12.22
CA TYR A 287 -2.23 -43.17 -12.99
C TYR A 287 -1.81 -43.37 -14.45
N LEU A 288 -0.86 -44.27 -14.68
CA LEU A 288 -0.47 -44.67 -16.02
C LEU A 288 -1.60 -45.44 -16.72
N TYR A 289 -2.24 -46.40 -16.04
CA TYR A 289 -3.37 -47.13 -16.60
C TYR A 289 -4.55 -46.21 -16.98
N LYS A 290 -4.80 -45.17 -16.18
CA LYS A 290 -5.83 -44.15 -16.44
C LYS A 290 -5.43 -43.09 -17.48
N GLU A 291 -4.22 -43.19 -18.02
CA GLU A 291 -3.66 -42.26 -19.00
C GLU A 291 -3.69 -40.80 -18.55
N LEU A 292 -3.41 -40.56 -17.27
CA LEU A 292 -3.48 -39.22 -16.68
C LEU A 292 -2.41 -38.25 -17.22
N TRP A 293 -1.48 -38.70 -18.06
CA TRP A 293 -0.57 -37.83 -18.80
C TRP A 293 -1.28 -37.08 -19.95
N ILE A 294 -2.53 -37.44 -20.28
CA ILE A 294 -3.39 -36.70 -21.20
C ILE A 294 -4.18 -35.66 -20.40
N LYS A 295 -3.99 -34.37 -20.70
CA LYS A 295 -4.53 -33.25 -19.92
C LYS A 295 -6.06 -33.29 -19.75
N GLU A 296 -6.78 -33.72 -20.79
CA GLU A 296 -8.25 -33.82 -20.77
C GLU A 296 -8.73 -34.91 -19.79
N LYS A 297 -8.14 -36.11 -19.88
CA LYS A 297 -8.42 -37.22 -18.96
C LYS A 297 -8.06 -36.86 -17.52
N PHE A 298 -6.93 -36.18 -17.33
CA PHE A 298 -6.52 -35.65 -16.03
C PHE A 298 -7.54 -34.67 -15.46
N SER A 299 -8.03 -33.72 -16.26
CA SER A 299 -9.01 -32.72 -15.80
C SER A 299 -10.31 -33.37 -15.32
N VAL A 300 -10.84 -34.35 -16.08
CA VAL A 300 -12.05 -35.09 -15.70
C VAL A 300 -11.81 -35.91 -14.43
N TRP A 301 -10.68 -36.62 -14.36
CA TRP A 301 -10.29 -37.38 -13.17
C TRP A 301 -10.16 -36.49 -11.93
N LYS A 302 -9.52 -35.32 -12.07
CA LYS A 302 -9.32 -34.35 -10.98
C LYS A 302 -10.65 -33.80 -10.47
N GLN A 303 -11.55 -33.41 -11.36
CA GLN A 303 -12.90 -32.97 -10.97
C GLN A 303 -13.65 -34.04 -10.19
N LYS A 304 -13.57 -35.30 -10.65
CA LYS A 304 -14.19 -36.43 -9.94
C LYS A 304 -13.57 -36.65 -8.56
N LYS A 305 -12.24 -36.59 -8.45
CA LYS A 305 -11.54 -36.75 -7.17
C LYS A 305 -11.81 -35.61 -6.19
N ASP A 306 -11.78 -34.36 -6.65
CA ASP A 306 -12.11 -33.20 -5.83
C ASP A 306 -13.57 -33.26 -5.35
N ALA A 307 -14.49 -33.79 -6.18
CA ALA A 307 -15.88 -34.01 -5.79
C ALA A 307 -16.04 -35.14 -4.75
N GLU A 308 -15.36 -36.27 -4.92
CA GLU A 308 -15.32 -37.37 -3.95
C GLU A 308 -14.77 -36.91 -2.59
N GLU A 309 -13.67 -36.13 -2.59
CA GLU A 309 -13.09 -35.57 -1.37
C GLU A 309 -14.02 -34.55 -0.71
N LYS A 310 -14.66 -33.67 -1.51
CA LYS A 310 -15.64 -32.72 -1.01
C LYS A 310 -16.85 -33.41 -0.39
N GLN A 311 -17.29 -34.54 -0.93
CA GLN A 311 -18.35 -35.35 -0.36
C GLN A 311 -17.92 -36.01 0.95
N LYS A 312 -16.74 -36.66 0.98
CA LYS A 312 -16.18 -37.23 2.23
C LYS A 312 -16.00 -36.16 3.32
N MET A 313 -15.49 -34.99 2.95
CA MET A 313 -15.40 -33.84 3.87
C MET A 313 -16.79 -33.43 4.36
N ALA A 314 -17.78 -33.30 3.47
CA ALA A 314 -19.16 -32.96 3.85
C ALA A 314 -19.81 -33.98 4.81
N GLU A 315 -19.46 -35.25 4.67
CA GLU A 315 -19.95 -36.34 5.51
C GLU A 315 -19.24 -36.41 6.88
N SER A 316 -18.00 -35.92 6.95
CA SER A 316 -17.19 -35.93 8.17
C SER A 316 -17.84 -35.18 9.33
N GLY A 317 -17.79 -35.77 10.54
CA GLY A 317 -18.37 -35.17 11.74
C GLY A 317 -17.72 -33.83 12.13
N GLN A 318 -16.42 -33.68 11.87
CA GLN A 318 -15.65 -32.46 12.14
C GLN A 318 -16.08 -31.31 11.23
N TYR A 319 -16.26 -31.56 9.93
CA TYR A 319 -16.76 -30.54 8.99
C TYR A 319 -18.22 -30.19 9.25
N LYS A 320 -19.07 -31.16 9.62
CA LYS A 320 -20.46 -30.90 10.05
C LYS A 320 -20.54 -30.03 11.32
N ARG A 321 -19.58 -30.17 12.25
CA ARG A 321 -19.45 -29.29 13.43
C ARG A 321 -18.95 -27.89 13.04
N MET A 322 -17.89 -27.81 12.23
CA MET A 322 -17.35 -26.55 11.71
C MET A 322 -18.40 -25.77 10.92
N ARG A 323 -19.16 -26.43 10.03
CA ARG A 323 -20.24 -25.83 9.25
C ARG A 323 -21.38 -25.29 10.13
N ARG A 324 -21.68 -25.95 11.25
CA ARG A 324 -22.65 -25.43 12.24
C ARG A 324 -22.12 -24.19 12.95
N TYR A 325 -20.85 -24.20 13.34
CA TYR A 325 -20.18 -23.05 13.96
C TYR A 325 -20.13 -21.84 13.01
N LEU A 326 -19.72 -22.08 11.75
CA LEU A 326 -19.73 -21.08 10.69
C LEU A 326 -21.14 -20.60 10.37
N LYS A 327 -22.15 -21.48 10.30
CA LYS A 327 -23.55 -21.04 10.13
C LYS A 327 -24.01 -20.17 11.29
N LYS A 328 -23.68 -20.50 12.54
CA LYS A 328 -24.05 -19.72 13.73
C LYS A 328 -23.33 -18.36 13.74
N GLY A 329 -22.05 -18.34 13.40
CA GLY A 329 -21.26 -17.10 13.20
C GLY A 329 -21.75 -16.28 12.01
N MET A 330 -22.14 -16.92 10.91
CA MET A 330 -22.68 -16.27 9.71
C MET A 330 -24.12 -15.79 9.92
N GLN A 331 -24.91 -16.45 10.78
CA GLN A 331 -26.22 -15.97 11.23
C GLN A 331 -26.04 -14.73 12.10
N LEU A 332 -25.12 -14.76 13.07
CA LEU A 332 -24.75 -13.61 13.89
C LEU A 332 -24.25 -12.44 13.02
N ILE A 333 -23.35 -12.70 12.07
CA ILE A 333 -22.87 -11.72 11.09
C ILE A 333 -24.02 -11.26 10.18
N SER A 334 -24.94 -12.11 9.74
CA SER A 334 -26.06 -11.72 8.88
C SER A 334 -27.11 -10.87 9.61
N THR A 335 -27.31 -11.12 10.90
CA THR A 335 -28.21 -10.33 11.75
C THR A 335 -27.59 -8.97 12.09
N ILE A 336 -26.26 -8.90 12.25
CA ILE A 336 -25.49 -7.65 12.37
C ILE A 336 -25.44 -6.91 11.02
N ARG A 337 -25.30 -7.62 9.90
CA ARG A 337 -25.18 -7.06 8.54
C ARG A 337 -26.53 -6.65 7.94
N ARG A 338 -27.65 -7.23 8.38
CA ARG A 338 -29.02 -6.83 7.98
C ARG A 338 -29.41 -5.41 8.41
N ARG A 339 -28.61 -4.73 9.22
CA ARG A 339 -28.78 -3.30 9.57
C ARG A 339 -27.56 -2.42 9.30
N ALA A 340 -26.49 -2.96 8.70
CA ALA A 340 -25.28 -2.21 8.36
C ALA A 340 -25.28 -1.91 6.87
N TYR A 341 -25.77 -0.72 6.49
CA TYR A 341 -25.68 -0.22 5.13
C TYR A 341 -24.21 -0.13 4.69
N HIS A 342 -23.93 -0.51 3.44
CA HIS A 342 -22.59 -0.38 2.87
C HIS A 342 -22.26 1.10 2.67
N THR A 343 -21.18 1.61 3.28
CA THR A 343 -20.75 3.01 3.14
C THR A 343 -20.50 3.42 1.69
N ILE A 344 -20.03 2.49 0.85
CA ILE A 344 -19.82 2.69 -0.60
C ILE A 344 -20.66 1.67 -1.38
N VAL A 345 -21.33 2.11 -2.43
CA VAL A 345 -22.09 1.27 -3.37
C VAL A 345 -21.58 1.47 -4.80
N ASN A 346 -21.68 0.43 -5.64
CA ASN A 346 -21.26 0.49 -7.04
C ASN A 346 -22.43 0.82 -7.97
N SER A 347 -22.11 1.30 -9.17
CA SER A 347 -23.10 1.65 -10.21
C SER A 347 -23.99 0.47 -10.59
N SER A 348 -23.43 -0.73 -10.74
CA SER A 348 -24.21 -1.95 -11.01
C SER A 348 -25.27 -2.25 -9.94
N TRP A 349 -24.96 -2.05 -8.66
CA TRP A 349 -25.89 -2.26 -7.56
C TRP A 349 -27.04 -1.24 -7.61
N LEU A 350 -26.73 0.03 -7.84
CA LEU A 350 -27.75 1.07 -7.91
C LEU A 350 -28.65 0.91 -9.16
N ALA A 351 -28.08 0.47 -10.29
CA ALA A 351 -28.85 0.16 -11.50
C ALA A 351 -29.84 -1.01 -11.28
N GLU A 352 -29.41 -2.09 -10.63
CA GLU A 352 -30.27 -3.21 -10.24
C GLU A 352 -31.42 -2.75 -9.33
N LYS A 353 -31.11 -1.86 -8.38
CA LYS A 353 -32.08 -1.30 -7.44
C LYS A 353 -33.10 -0.39 -8.11
N LEU A 354 -32.67 0.41 -9.08
CA LEU A 354 -33.56 1.24 -9.89
C LEU A 354 -34.49 0.42 -10.80
N ALA A 355 -34.00 -0.73 -11.31
CA ALA A 355 -34.79 -1.65 -12.13
C ALA A 355 -35.87 -2.39 -11.32
N ASN A 356 -35.61 -2.67 -10.04
CA ASN A 356 -36.55 -3.34 -9.15
C ASN A 356 -37.53 -2.33 -8.51
N SER A 357 -38.76 -2.25 -9.02
CA SER A 357 -39.80 -1.28 -8.61
C SER A 357 -40.33 -1.42 -7.17
N ASN A 358 -39.85 -2.38 -6.38
CA ASN A 358 -40.36 -2.69 -5.04
C ASN A 358 -39.60 -2.00 -3.89
N GLU A 359 -38.53 -1.26 -4.15
CA GLU A 359 -37.75 -0.60 -3.11
C GLU A 359 -38.35 0.76 -2.72
N LYS A 360 -39.19 0.77 -1.68
CA LYS A 360 -39.96 1.96 -1.27
C LYS A 360 -39.16 3.01 -0.47
N ASN A 361 -37.96 2.66 0.02
CA ASN A 361 -37.19 3.48 0.96
C ASN A 361 -35.80 3.87 0.43
N LEU A 362 -35.61 3.97 -0.90
CA LEU A 362 -34.34 4.38 -1.49
C LEU A 362 -34.46 5.83 -2.01
N ARG A 363 -33.56 6.70 -1.55
CA ARG A 363 -33.45 8.08 -2.04
C ARG A 363 -32.06 8.34 -2.59
N ILE A 364 -32.00 8.89 -3.80
CA ILE A 364 -30.75 9.17 -4.50
C ILE A 364 -30.52 10.68 -4.48
N LEU A 365 -29.33 11.10 -4.08
CA LEU A 365 -28.96 12.50 -3.92
C LEU A 365 -27.82 12.87 -4.86
N HIS A 366 -28.02 13.89 -5.69
CA HIS A 366 -26.96 14.55 -6.42
C HIS A 366 -26.38 15.68 -5.57
N ALA A 367 -25.13 15.55 -5.14
CA ALA A 367 -24.43 16.56 -4.38
C ALA A 367 -23.88 17.65 -5.31
N SER A 368 -24.47 18.84 -5.24
CA SER A 368 -24.02 20.04 -5.93
C SER A 368 -23.33 20.99 -4.96
N ARG A 369 -22.26 21.65 -5.41
CA ARG A 369 -21.61 22.70 -4.62
C ARG A 369 -22.54 23.91 -4.45
N GLU A 370 -23.17 24.37 -5.53
CA GLU A 370 -24.05 25.53 -5.55
C GLU A 370 -25.00 25.49 -6.76
N GLY A 371 -26.27 25.80 -6.56
CA GLY A 371 -27.22 26.13 -7.64
C GLY A 371 -27.74 24.96 -8.47
N CYS A 372 -27.25 23.72 -8.28
CA CYS A 372 -27.74 22.51 -8.96
C CYS A 372 -27.72 22.58 -10.50
N GLY A 373 -26.81 23.40 -11.08
CA GLY A 373 -26.74 23.59 -12.52
C GLY A 373 -26.35 22.32 -13.28
N ASP A 374 -25.37 21.57 -12.76
CA ASP A 374 -24.91 20.30 -13.35
C ASP A 374 -25.99 19.21 -13.29
N TYR A 375 -26.78 19.17 -12.23
CA TYR A 375 -27.95 18.30 -12.09
C TYR A 375 -29.03 18.59 -13.14
N ALA A 376 -29.30 19.87 -13.43
CA ALA A 376 -30.32 20.26 -14.41
C ALA A 376 -29.97 19.82 -15.85
N GLU A 377 -28.68 19.67 -16.16
CA GLU A 377 -28.24 19.17 -17.46
C GLU A 377 -28.41 17.66 -17.60
N LYS A 378 -28.05 16.89 -16.56
CA LYS A 378 -28.10 15.42 -16.55
C LYS A 378 -27.93 14.88 -15.13
N HIS A 379 -28.74 13.89 -14.78
CA HIS A 379 -28.67 13.24 -13.48
C HIS A 379 -29.17 11.79 -13.53
N ILE A 380 -28.91 11.04 -12.45
CA ILE A 380 -29.41 9.67 -12.27
C ILE A 380 -30.94 9.72 -12.08
N PRO A 381 -31.73 8.87 -12.76
CA PRO A 381 -33.18 8.82 -12.60
C PRO A 381 -33.62 8.73 -11.14
N LYS A 382 -34.69 9.46 -10.79
CA LYS A 382 -35.26 9.58 -9.42
C LYS A 382 -34.35 10.26 -8.39
N SER A 383 -33.17 10.74 -8.77
CA SER A 383 -32.34 11.52 -7.85
C SER A 383 -32.90 12.93 -7.64
N VAL A 384 -32.63 13.52 -6.49
CA VAL A 384 -32.92 14.93 -6.19
C VAL A 384 -31.61 15.67 -5.92
N CYS A 385 -31.56 16.96 -6.24
CA CYS A 385 -30.36 17.75 -5.99
C CYS A 385 -30.26 18.22 -4.53
N PHE A 386 -29.12 17.93 -3.92
CA PHE A 386 -28.70 18.48 -2.64
C PHE A 386 -27.70 19.63 -2.88
N ASP A 387 -28.06 20.85 -2.48
CA ASP A 387 -27.21 22.03 -2.63
C ASP A 387 -26.47 22.33 -1.33
N LEU A 388 -25.15 22.15 -1.35
CA LEU A 388 -24.27 22.41 -0.20
C LEU A 388 -24.21 23.88 0.21
N LYS A 389 -24.20 24.82 -0.75
CA LYS A 389 -24.19 26.26 -0.46
C LYS A 389 -25.50 26.68 0.19
N ARG A 390 -26.61 26.06 -0.21
CA ARG A 390 -27.91 26.28 0.45
C ARG A 390 -27.95 25.65 1.84
N SER A 391 -27.36 24.47 2.01
CA SER A 391 -27.30 23.69 3.25
C SER A 391 -26.07 23.99 4.12
N GLN A 392 -25.66 25.26 4.18
CA GLN A 392 -24.60 25.73 5.06
C GLN A 392 -25.16 26.61 6.18
N ASN A 393 -24.40 26.81 7.25
CA ASN A 393 -24.71 27.81 8.27
C ASN A 393 -24.45 29.23 7.73
N LYS A 394 -25.52 29.97 7.47
CA LYS A 394 -25.47 31.35 6.96
C LYS A 394 -25.03 32.38 8.00
N ASN A 395 -25.06 32.01 9.28
CA ASN A 395 -24.65 32.86 10.39
C ASN A 395 -23.13 32.77 10.66
N SER A 396 -22.44 31.81 10.03
CA SER A 396 -20.99 31.69 10.16
C SER A 396 -20.26 32.62 9.19
N PRO A 397 -19.13 33.24 9.60
CA PRO A 397 -18.25 33.95 8.67
C PRO A 397 -17.49 32.98 7.73
N TYR A 398 -17.50 31.67 8.01
CA TYR A 398 -16.78 30.67 7.23
C TYR A 398 -17.71 29.94 6.26
N ASN A 399 -17.21 29.65 5.06
CA ASN A 399 -17.99 28.98 4.03
C ASN A 399 -18.22 27.50 4.33
N PHE A 400 -19.41 26.99 3.96
CA PHE A 400 -19.78 25.58 4.01
C PHE A 400 -19.83 24.93 5.39
N MET A 401 -19.81 25.71 6.47
CA MET A 401 -20.02 25.22 7.83
C MET A 401 -21.34 24.46 7.95
N LEU A 402 -21.37 23.42 8.78
CA LEU A 402 -22.56 22.58 9.02
C LEU A 402 -23.77 23.45 9.38
N PRO A 403 -24.94 23.22 8.76
CA PRO A 403 -26.13 24.05 8.96
C PRO A 403 -26.72 23.88 10.35
N GLU A 404 -27.64 24.77 10.72
CA GLU A 404 -28.44 24.58 11.93
C GLU A 404 -29.45 23.43 11.75
N SER A 405 -29.66 22.64 12.80
CA SER A 405 -30.55 21.46 12.79
C SER A 405 -31.98 21.76 12.32
N ASP A 406 -32.51 22.93 12.68
CA ASP A 406 -33.87 23.37 12.31
C ASP A 406 -33.98 23.70 10.81
N PHE A 407 -32.91 24.27 10.23
CA PHE A 407 -32.86 24.51 8.80
C PHE A 407 -32.69 23.20 8.04
N PHE A 408 -31.75 22.34 8.47
CA PHE A 408 -31.46 21.08 7.80
C PHE A 408 -32.66 20.15 7.79
N SER A 409 -33.38 20.02 8.91
CA SER A 409 -34.61 19.20 9.01
C SER A 409 -35.68 19.65 8.02
N LYS A 410 -35.94 20.96 7.92
CA LYS A 410 -36.91 21.53 6.98
C LYS A 410 -36.47 21.34 5.53
N TYR A 411 -35.19 21.59 5.21
CA TYR A 411 -34.65 21.43 3.86
C TYR A 411 -34.76 19.96 3.39
N VAL A 412 -34.27 19.03 4.19
CA VAL A 412 -34.27 17.60 3.87
C VAL A 412 -35.67 17.00 3.84
N GLY A 413 -36.52 17.34 4.80
CA GLY A 413 -37.89 16.82 4.87
C GLY A 413 -38.80 17.40 3.80
N ASN A 414 -38.84 18.73 3.66
CA ASN A 414 -39.81 19.41 2.80
C ASN A 414 -39.37 19.50 1.34
N GLU A 415 -38.08 19.65 1.07
CA GLU A 415 -37.60 19.90 -0.30
C GLU A 415 -37.00 18.65 -0.95
N LEU A 416 -36.47 17.71 -0.16
CA LEU A 416 -35.88 16.47 -0.66
C LEU A 416 -36.74 15.23 -0.38
N GLY A 417 -37.79 15.36 0.44
CA GLY A 417 -38.77 14.30 0.72
C GLY A 417 -38.15 13.08 1.43
N ILE A 418 -37.17 13.34 2.30
CA ILE A 418 -36.42 12.31 3.01
C ILE A 418 -36.96 12.16 4.43
N THR A 419 -37.01 10.92 4.90
CA THR A 419 -37.33 10.49 6.26
C THR A 419 -36.11 9.86 6.93
N ALA A 420 -36.16 9.64 8.25
CA ALA A 420 -35.06 9.02 8.99
C ALA A 420 -34.80 7.54 8.62
N ASP A 421 -35.78 6.87 7.99
CA ASP A 421 -35.73 5.44 7.64
C ASP A 421 -35.27 5.19 6.20
N ASP A 422 -35.15 6.23 5.38
CA ASP A 422 -34.69 6.10 3.99
C ASP A 422 -33.23 5.65 3.93
N HIS A 423 -32.89 4.84 2.94
CA HIS A 423 -31.52 4.58 2.53
C HIS A 423 -31.13 5.63 1.50
N LEU A 424 -30.15 6.47 1.85
CA LEU A 424 -29.63 7.50 0.99
C LEU A 424 -28.43 6.98 0.18
N VAL A 425 -28.45 7.22 -1.13
CA VAL A 425 -27.29 7.02 -2.02
C VAL A 425 -26.90 8.36 -2.61
N VAL A 426 -25.73 8.85 -2.23
CA VAL A 426 -25.22 10.16 -2.63
C VAL A 426 -24.17 10.01 -3.72
N TYR A 427 -24.21 10.86 -4.74
CA TYR A 427 -23.20 10.93 -5.79
C TYR A 427 -22.93 12.40 -6.15
N ASP A 428 -21.80 12.67 -6.78
CA ASP A 428 -21.50 13.97 -7.39
C ASP A 428 -21.35 13.84 -8.91
N SER A 429 -21.29 14.96 -9.63
CA SER A 429 -21.23 14.97 -11.09
C SER A 429 -19.94 14.38 -11.68
N GLY A 430 -18.90 14.21 -10.86
CA GLY A 430 -17.60 13.74 -11.29
C GLY A 430 -16.85 14.64 -12.28
N THR A 431 -17.20 15.92 -12.32
CA THR A 431 -16.58 16.92 -13.21
C THR A 431 -15.25 17.47 -12.67
N SER A 432 -15.07 17.47 -11.36
CA SER A 432 -13.84 17.89 -10.66
C SER A 432 -13.01 16.69 -10.24
N ALA A 433 -11.69 16.71 -10.38
CA ALA A 433 -10.81 15.74 -9.71
C ALA A 433 -10.77 16.10 -8.21
N PRO A 434 -11.17 15.22 -7.27
CA PRO A 434 -11.27 13.75 -7.38
C PRO A 434 -12.69 13.13 -7.41
N SER A 435 -13.76 13.89 -7.66
CA SER A 435 -15.11 13.32 -7.90
C SER A 435 -15.66 12.47 -6.75
N LEU A 436 -15.38 12.91 -5.52
CA LEU A 436 -15.83 12.27 -4.28
C LEU A 436 -16.19 13.29 -3.19
N GLU A 437 -15.64 14.51 -3.26
CA GLU A 437 -15.63 15.48 -2.16
C GLU A 437 -17.03 15.98 -1.77
N LEU A 438 -17.91 16.23 -2.75
CA LEU A 438 -19.24 16.77 -2.48
C LEU A 438 -20.15 15.68 -1.95
N ALA A 439 -20.12 14.49 -2.56
CA ALA A 439 -20.90 13.35 -2.11
C ALA A 439 -20.49 12.92 -0.70
N ALA A 440 -19.19 12.91 -0.41
CA ALA A 440 -18.66 12.61 0.92
C ALA A 440 -19.06 13.67 1.95
N ARG A 441 -19.07 14.97 1.59
CA ARG A 441 -19.55 16.04 2.47
C ARG A 441 -21.02 15.84 2.85
N VAL A 442 -21.89 15.60 1.87
CA VAL A 442 -23.31 15.33 2.13
C VAL A 442 -23.47 14.08 2.99
N TRP A 443 -22.73 12.99 2.69
CA TRP A 443 -22.69 11.79 3.52
C TRP A 443 -22.35 12.09 4.98
N PHE A 444 -21.32 12.90 5.21
CA PHE A 444 -20.91 13.30 6.55
C PHE A 444 -21.97 14.15 7.24
N THR A 445 -22.58 15.12 6.56
CA THR A 445 -23.65 15.96 7.11
C THR A 445 -24.85 15.14 7.58
N PHE A 446 -25.31 14.18 6.79
CA PHE A 446 -26.39 13.28 7.21
C PHE A 446 -26.00 12.42 8.42
N ARG A 447 -24.76 11.92 8.46
CA ARG A 447 -24.22 11.18 9.62
C ARG A 447 -24.14 12.05 10.88
N TYR A 448 -23.74 13.31 10.73
CA TYR A 448 -23.71 14.30 11.80
C TYR A 448 -25.10 14.54 12.39
N PHE A 449 -26.15 14.59 11.55
CA PHE A 449 -27.53 14.69 12.02
C PHE A 449 -28.18 13.35 12.40
N GLY A 450 -27.38 12.29 12.57
CA GLY A 450 -27.84 11.01 13.12
C GLY A 450 -28.43 10.03 12.11
N HIS A 451 -28.37 10.34 10.81
CA HIS A 451 -28.82 9.45 9.75
C HIS A 451 -27.80 8.33 9.52
N LYS A 452 -28.19 7.08 9.77
CA LYS A 452 -27.25 5.93 9.71
C LYS A 452 -27.14 5.34 8.31
N SER A 453 -28.21 5.41 7.54
CA SER A 453 -28.40 4.71 6.27
C SER A 453 -27.93 5.54 5.08
N VAL A 454 -26.64 5.87 5.02
CA VAL A 454 -26.09 6.73 3.94
C VAL A 454 -24.91 6.06 3.26
N SER A 455 -25.01 5.93 1.95
CA SER A 455 -24.00 5.36 1.06
C SER A 455 -23.54 6.39 0.04
N VAL A 456 -22.30 6.27 -0.43
CA VAL A 456 -21.77 7.05 -1.55
C VAL A 456 -21.60 6.16 -2.77
N LEU A 457 -22.01 6.65 -3.94
CA LEU A 457 -21.84 5.96 -5.22
C LEU A 457 -20.39 6.07 -5.70
N ASN A 458 -19.71 4.93 -5.81
CA ASN A 458 -18.33 4.87 -6.26
C ASN A 458 -18.20 5.34 -7.72
N GLY A 459 -17.35 6.34 -7.95
CA GLY A 459 -17.13 6.94 -9.26
C GLY A 459 -18.18 7.96 -9.71
N GLY A 460 -19.18 8.25 -8.88
CA GLY A 460 -20.18 9.30 -9.13
C GLY A 460 -20.93 9.15 -10.46
N LEU A 461 -21.43 10.27 -10.98
CA LEU A 461 -22.13 10.34 -12.28
C LEU A 461 -21.18 10.01 -13.44
N PHE A 462 -19.89 10.33 -13.30
CA PHE A 462 -18.88 10.04 -14.32
C PHE A 462 -18.80 8.53 -14.63
N ASN A 463 -18.62 7.70 -13.61
CA ASN A 463 -18.55 6.25 -13.80
C ASN A 463 -19.93 5.66 -14.19
N TRP A 464 -21.02 6.21 -13.65
CA TRP A 464 -22.37 5.83 -14.05
C TRP A 464 -22.61 5.96 -15.55
N MET A 465 -22.22 7.10 -16.14
CA MET A 465 -22.30 7.36 -17.57
C MET A 465 -21.32 6.49 -18.37
N LYS A 466 -20.12 6.27 -17.85
CA LYS A 466 -19.11 5.41 -18.48
C LYS A 466 -19.60 3.96 -18.63
N GLU A 467 -20.35 3.46 -17.65
CA GLU A 467 -21.03 2.17 -17.69
C GLU A 467 -22.32 2.16 -18.53
N GLN A 468 -22.64 3.26 -19.22
CA GLN A 468 -23.80 3.40 -20.11
C GLN A 468 -25.15 3.23 -19.38
N ASN A 469 -25.20 3.53 -18.08
CA ASN A 469 -26.44 3.50 -17.33
C ASN A 469 -27.36 4.69 -17.67
N PRO A 470 -28.69 4.56 -17.48
CA PRO A 470 -29.65 5.61 -17.86
C PRO A 470 -29.43 6.93 -17.12
N ILE A 471 -29.62 8.05 -17.83
CA ILE A 471 -29.64 9.41 -17.28
C ILE A 471 -30.94 10.10 -17.69
N THR A 472 -31.38 11.09 -16.93
CA THR A 472 -32.55 11.92 -17.25
C THR A 472 -32.30 13.40 -16.97
N LYS A 473 -33.22 14.23 -17.45
CA LYS A 473 -33.38 15.64 -17.11
C LYS A 473 -34.68 15.90 -16.34
N ASP A 474 -35.53 14.89 -16.20
CA ASP A 474 -36.83 15.00 -15.55
C ASP A 474 -36.66 15.18 -14.05
N GLN A 475 -37.24 16.24 -13.49
CA GLN A 475 -37.25 16.42 -12.05
C GLN A 475 -38.28 15.50 -11.41
N PRO A 476 -37.91 14.67 -10.41
CA PRO A 476 -38.89 13.86 -9.72
C PRO A 476 -39.79 14.72 -8.85
N GLU A 477 -41.05 14.32 -8.72
CA GLU A 477 -41.96 14.91 -7.75
C GLU A 477 -41.56 14.50 -6.33
N VAL A 478 -41.48 15.47 -5.42
CA VAL A 478 -41.05 15.27 -4.04
C VAL A 478 -42.21 15.57 -3.09
N GLU A 479 -42.67 14.55 -2.38
CA GLU A 479 -43.62 14.73 -1.28
C GLU A 479 -42.91 15.26 -0.04
N LYS A 480 -43.49 16.27 0.61
CA LYS A 480 -43.00 16.80 1.88
C LYS A 480 -43.07 15.73 2.97
N ARG A 481 -41.99 15.59 3.73
CA ARG A 481 -41.85 14.63 4.83
C ARG A 481 -41.32 15.30 6.10
N ASN A 482 -41.54 14.67 7.24
CA ASN A 482 -40.94 15.09 8.50
C ASN A 482 -39.57 14.42 8.66
N TYR A 483 -38.55 15.23 8.91
CA TYR A 483 -37.20 14.77 9.18
C TYR A 483 -36.73 15.30 10.53
N THR A 484 -36.23 14.43 11.41
CA THR A 484 -35.73 14.81 12.73
C THR A 484 -34.21 14.67 12.78
N CYS A 485 -33.54 15.75 13.18
CA CYS A 485 -32.09 15.80 13.32
C CYS A 485 -31.66 15.36 14.72
N ARG A 486 -30.55 14.63 14.81
CA ARG A 486 -29.86 14.32 16.07
C ARG A 486 -28.36 14.58 15.93
N GLU A 487 -27.94 15.77 16.33
CA GLU A 487 -26.53 16.21 16.26
C GLU A 487 -25.59 15.23 16.97
N GLN A 488 -24.57 14.78 16.24
CA GLN A 488 -23.48 13.95 16.73
C GLN A 488 -22.25 14.84 16.90
N ARG A 489 -22.26 15.72 17.90
CA ARG A 489 -21.21 16.72 18.14
C ARG A 489 -19.81 16.13 18.26
N SER A 490 -19.69 14.88 18.72
CA SER A 490 -18.42 14.15 18.81
C SER A 490 -17.73 13.87 17.46
N LEU A 491 -18.43 14.04 16.33
CA LEU A 491 -17.86 13.85 14.98
C LEU A 491 -17.14 15.10 14.46
N VAL A 492 -17.27 16.25 15.14
CA VAL A 492 -16.68 17.53 14.73
C VAL A 492 -15.78 18.02 15.85
N VAL A 493 -14.70 18.71 15.47
CA VAL A 493 -13.78 19.38 16.39
C VAL A 493 -13.84 20.88 16.15
N THR A 494 -13.80 21.68 17.21
CA THR A 494 -13.76 23.15 17.09
C THR A 494 -12.34 23.68 16.96
N TYR A 495 -12.20 24.94 16.55
CA TYR A 495 -10.91 25.64 16.55
C TYR A 495 -10.21 25.58 17.92
N GLU A 496 -10.95 25.84 19.00
CA GLU A 496 -10.41 25.87 20.36
C GLU A 496 -9.90 24.49 20.80
N GLU A 497 -10.62 23.42 20.43
CA GLU A 497 -10.19 22.06 20.72
C GLU A 497 -8.89 21.69 19.98
N ILE A 498 -8.72 22.13 18.73
CA ILE A 498 -7.46 21.91 17.99
C ILE A 498 -6.32 22.71 18.61
N LEU A 499 -6.55 24.00 18.89
CA LEU A 499 -5.54 24.88 19.46
C LEU A 499 -5.03 24.37 20.82
N ASN A 500 -5.92 23.89 21.68
CA ASN A 500 -5.55 23.39 23.01
C ASN A 500 -4.81 22.04 22.96
N ASN A 501 -4.94 21.28 21.87
CA ASN A 501 -4.43 19.92 21.74
C ASN A 501 -3.37 19.79 20.63
N LEU A 502 -2.72 20.89 20.21
CA LEU A 502 -1.68 20.86 19.17
C LEU A 502 -0.52 19.89 19.51
N ASP A 503 -0.16 19.80 20.79
CA ASP A 503 0.93 18.94 21.28
C ASP A 503 0.47 17.52 21.68
N GLU A 504 -0.79 17.15 21.46
CA GLU A 504 -1.33 15.85 21.91
C GLU A 504 -0.85 14.69 21.00
N GLU A 505 0.08 13.87 21.50
CA GLU A 505 0.71 12.79 20.71
C GLU A 505 -0.26 11.69 20.23
N ASP A 506 -1.42 11.51 20.88
CA ASP A 506 -2.41 10.46 20.56
C ASP A 506 -3.41 10.87 19.47
N GLN A 507 -3.28 12.08 18.95
CA GLN A 507 -4.10 12.64 17.88
C GLN A 507 -3.23 13.07 16.70
N GLN A 508 -3.76 12.95 15.48
CA GLN A 508 -3.08 13.43 14.28
C GLN A 508 -4.07 14.18 13.39
N ILE A 509 -3.58 15.20 12.69
CA ILE A 509 -4.36 16.01 11.76
C ILE A 509 -3.95 15.61 10.34
N ILE A 510 -4.91 15.24 9.51
CA ILE A 510 -4.70 15.00 8.08
C ILE A 510 -5.22 16.21 7.32
N ASP A 511 -4.33 16.90 6.61
CA ASP A 511 -4.69 17.95 5.67
C ASP A 511 -4.74 17.37 4.25
N CYS A 512 -5.90 17.42 3.61
CA CYS A 512 -6.08 16.85 2.27
C CYS A 512 -6.01 17.83 1.09
N ARG A 513 -5.54 19.06 1.34
CA ARG A 513 -5.26 20.05 0.29
C ARG A 513 -4.08 19.61 -0.58
N ALA A 514 -3.94 20.28 -1.72
CA ALA A 514 -2.81 20.07 -2.61
C ALA A 514 -1.48 20.39 -1.90
N PRO A 515 -0.39 19.64 -2.17
CA PRO A 515 0.87 19.79 -1.43
C PRO A 515 1.44 21.21 -1.47
N ASN A 516 1.29 21.92 -2.58
CA ASN A 516 1.77 23.30 -2.73
C ASN A 516 1.04 24.31 -1.83
N LEU A 517 -0.23 24.05 -1.48
CA LEU A 517 -0.97 24.89 -0.53
C LEU A 517 -0.52 24.61 0.91
N PHE A 518 -0.32 23.33 1.22
CA PHE A 518 0.14 22.86 2.52
C PHE A 518 1.54 23.37 2.87
N ARG A 519 2.50 23.21 1.96
CA ARG A 519 3.90 23.67 2.15
C ARG A 519 4.02 25.19 2.20
N GLY A 520 3.06 25.88 1.61
CA GLY A 520 3.05 27.33 1.53
C GLY A 520 3.80 27.91 0.33
N ASP A 521 3.99 27.12 -0.73
CA ASP A 521 4.64 27.52 -2.00
C ASP A 521 3.85 28.57 -2.80
N THR A 522 2.68 28.99 -2.31
CA THR A 522 1.76 29.91 -3.00
C THR A 522 1.95 31.36 -2.54
N THR A 523 1.83 32.29 -3.48
CA THR A 523 1.86 33.74 -3.19
C THR A 523 0.58 34.23 -2.49
N MET A 524 -0.46 33.39 -2.39
CA MET A 524 -1.71 33.70 -1.70
C MET A 524 -1.63 33.32 -0.21
N SER A 525 -1.25 34.28 0.63
CA SER A 525 -1.09 34.07 2.09
C SER A 525 -2.33 33.48 2.77
N SER A 526 -3.55 33.82 2.32
CA SER A 526 -4.80 33.35 2.93
C SER A 526 -5.08 31.85 2.79
N ILE A 527 -4.36 31.15 1.92
CA ILE A 527 -4.50 29.70 1.68
C ILE A 527 -3.17 28.95 1.80
N SER A 528 -2.12 29.64 2.24
CA SER A 528 -0.74 29.16 2.31
C SER A 528 -0.40 28.69 3.72
N GLY A 529 0.27 27.54 3.83
CA GLY A 529 0.68 26.94 5.11
C GLY A 529 -0.32 25.92 5.65
N HIS A 530 -0.03 25.37 6.82
CA HIS A 530 -0.80 24.30 7.46
C HIS A 530 -0.81 24.38 8.99
N ILE A 531 -1.67 23.57 9.61
CA ILE A 531 -1.80 23.47 11.07
C ILE A 531 -0.57 22.71 11.59
N PRO A 532 0.09 23.16 12.67
CA PRO A 532 1.29 22.52 13.18
C PRO A 532 1.13 21.01 13.37
N GLY A 533 2.11 20.24 12.91
CA GLY A 533 2.11 18.77 13.02
C GLY A 533 1.09 18.05 12.12
N ALA A 534 0.38 18.76 11.24
CA ALA A 534 -0.52 18.12 10.28
C ALA A 534 0.24 17.29 9.23
N ILE A 535 -0.40 16.24 8.73
CA ILE A 535 0.15 15.33 7.72
C ILE A 535 -0.59 15.57 6.40
N ASN A 536 0.13 15.89 5.33
CA ASN A 536 -0.48 16.12 4.03
C ASN A 536 -0.84 14.81 3.30
N VAL A 537 -2.14 14.56 3.12
CA VAL A 537 -2.66 13.44 2.32
C VAL A 537 -3.70 13.95 1.32
N PRO A 538 -3.27 14.39 0.11
CA PRO A 538 -4.20 14.92 -0.89
C PRO A 538 -5.26 13.91 -1.29
N LEU A 539 -6.55 14.31 -1.27
CA LEU A 539 -7.67 13.42 -1.63
C LEU A 539 -7.53 12.85 -3.05
N THR A 540 -6.89 13.61 -3.95
CA THR A 540 -6.58 13.22 -5.33
C THR A 540 -5.69 11.99 -5.45
N ARG A 541 -4.94 11.62 -4.40
CA ARG A 541 -4.14 10.39 -4.38
C ARG A 541 -4.96 9.13 -4.08
N LEU A 542 -6.18 9.27 -3.55
CA LEU A 542 -6.99 8.16 -3.06
C LEU A 542 -8.06 7.69 -4.05
N VAL A 543 -8.18 8.39 -5.18
CA VAL A 543 -9.12 8.10 -6.26
C VAL A 543 -8.33 7.96 -7.55
N ASP A 544 -8.67 6.94 -8.35
CA ASP A 544 -8.04 6.76 -9.65
C ASP A 544 -8.42 7.92 -10.60
N PRO A 545 -7.44 8.62 -11.18
CA PRO A 545 -7.70 9.84 -11.95
C PRO A 545 -8.50 9.59 -13.24
N ASN A 546 -8.45 8.38 -13.79
CA ASN A 546 -9.06 8.02 -15.07
C ASN A 546 -10.48 7.48 -14.93
N SER A 547 -10.69 6.60 -13.95
CA SER A 547 -11.97 5.95 -13.68
C SER A 547 -12.81 6.68 -12.64
N LYS A 548 -12.21 7.57 -11.85
CA LYS A 548 -12.81 8.21 -10.67
C LYS A 548 -13.22 7.24 -9.57
N LEU A 549 -12.80 5.98 -9.68
CA LEU A 549 -13.09 4.97 -8.68
C LEU A 549 -12.13 5.11 -7.49
N ILE A 550 -12.66 4.88 -6.30
CA ILE A 550 -11.87 4.77 -5.07
C ILE A 550 -10.85 3.63 -5.24
N LEU A 551 -9.61 3.85 -4.80
CA LEU A 551 -8.56 2.84 -4.85
C LEU A 551 -8.84 1.65 -3.93
N ASP A 552 -8.22 0.51 -4.23
CA ASP A 552 -8.31 -0.70 -3.42
C ASP A 552 -7.82 -0.47 -1.99
N LYS A 553 -8.37 -1.21 -1.01
CA LYS A 553 -8.06 -1.05 0.41
C LYS A 553 -6.56 -1.09 0.72
N ASP A 554 -5.84 -2.05 0.14
CA ASP A 554 -4.40 -2.20 0.39
C ASP A 554 -3.62 -0.97 -0.09
N LYS A 555 -4.01 -0.40 -1.24
CA LYS A 555 -3.40 0.83 -1.77
C LYS A 555 -3.71 2.03 -0.89
N LEU A 556 -4.95 2.16 -0.42
CA LEU A 556 -5.34 3.24 0.50
C LEU A 556 -4.50 3.17 1.79
N ILE A 557 -4.38 1.99 2.40
CA ILE A 557 -3.56 1.76 3.60
C ILE A 557 -2.11 2.16 3.33
N SER A 558 -1.51 1.68 2.24
CA SER A 558 -0.13 2.06 1.88
C SER A 558 0.04 3.56 1.66
N ILE A 559 -0.94 4.27 1.10
CA ILE A 559 -0.84 5.72 0.91
C ILE A 559 -0.84 6.46 2.26
N PHE A 560 -1.70 6.05 3.19
CA PHE A 560 -1.73 6.63 4.54
C PHE A 560 -0.43 6.34 5.30
N GLU A 561 0.02 5.09 5.32
CA GLU A 561 1.26 4.68 6.02
C GLU A 561 2.50 5.37 5.45
N ASN A 562 2.63 5.44 4.12
CA ASN A 562 3.75 6.12 3.46
C ASN A 562 3.76 7.64 3.69
N ALA A 563 2.60 8.24 3.97
CA ALA A 563 2.51 9.65 4.36
C ALA A 563 2.86 9.87 5.85
N GLY A 564 3.07 8.81 6.63
CA GLY A 564 3.34 8.89 8.07
C GLY A 564 2.11 8.86 8.95
N VAL A 565 0.92 8.55 8.40
CA VAL A 565 -0.33 8.43 9.18
C VAL A 565 -0.34 7.10 9.95
N ASP A 566 -0.48 7.18 11.27
CA ASP A 566 -0.66 6.00 12.12
C ASP A 566 -2.16 5.69 12.26
N LEU A 567 -2.63 4.63 11.60
CA LEU A 567 -4.04 4.25 11.63
C LEU A 567 -4.55 3.84 13.03
N HIS A 568 -3.68 3.65 14.03
CA HIS A 568 -4.06 3.39 15.42
C HIS A 568 -4.40 4.66 16.23
N LYS A 569 -3.84 5.82 15.89
CA LYS A 569 -4.09 7.10 16.58
C LYS A 569 -5.39 7.77 16.15
N SER A 570 -5.98 8.64 16.97
CA SER A 570 -7.16 9.43 16.58
C SER A 570 -6.86 10.33 15.38
N VAL A 571 -7.80 10.50 14.45
CA VAL A 571 -7.60 11.31 13.25
C VAL A 571 -8.60 12.47 13.18
N ILE A 572 -8.08 13.69 13.04
CA ILE A 572 -8.85 14.84 12.57
C ILE A 572 -8.57 15.03 11.09
N CYS A 573 -9.60 15.22 10.28
CA CYS A 573 -9.43 15.62 8.88
C CYS A 573 -9.72 17.10 8.71
N SER A 574 -8.84 17.80 7.98
CA SER A 574 -8.95 19.20 7.61
C SER A 574 -8.68 19.39 6.11
N CYS A 575 -9.19 20.48 5.54
CA CYS A 575 -8.84 20.92 4.20
C CYS A 575 -8.93 22.45 4.12
N ASN A 576 -9.47 23.02 3.05
CA ASN A 576 -9.78 24.46 3.01
C ASN A 576 -11.05 24.83 3.79
N SER A 577 -12.15 24.08 3.61
CA SER A 577 -13.49 24.45 4.11
C SER A 577 -14.34 23.24 4.54
N GLY A 578 -13.70 22.17 5.02
CA GLY A 578 -14.38 20.97 5.51
C GLY A 578 -15.00 20.05 4.45
N ILE A 579 -14.98 20.39 3.15
CA ILE A 579 -15.57 19.56 2.08
C ILE A 579 -14.68 18.36 1.75
N GLN A 580 -13.46 18.60 1.25
CA GLN A 580 -12.54 17.53 0.83
C GLN A 580 -12.14 16.61 2.00
N ALA A 581 -12.08 17.15 3.22
CA ALA A 581 -11.80 16.39 4.43
C ALA A 581 -12.82 15.25 4.65
N CYS A 582 -14.10 15.46 4.30
CA CYS A 582 -15.11 14.41 4.35
C CYS A 582 -14.81 13.23 3.42
N GLY A 583 -14.09 13.45 2.31
CA GLY A 583 -13.60 12.37 1.45
C GLY A 583 -12.62 11.45 2.18
N ILE A 584 -11.66 12.02 2.93
CA ILE A 584 -10.74 11.23 3.76
C ILE A 584 -11.51 10.48 4.85
N LEU A 585 -12.44 11.14 5.54
CA LEU A 585 -13.27 10.53 6.58
C LEU A 585 -14.09 9.35 6.06
N LEU A 586 -14.70 9.50 4.89
CA LEU A 586 -15.44 8.44 4.23
C LEU A 586 -14.53 7.22 4.00
N LEU A 587 -13.35 7.44 3.42
CA LEU A 587 -12.40 6.36 3.11
C LEU A 587 -11.85 5.67 4.35
N LEU A 588 -11.44 6.42 5.38
CA LEU A 588 -11.02 5.86 6.66
C LEU A 588 -12.15 5.06 7.32
N SER A 589 -13.40 5.50 7.20
CA SER A 589 -14.56 4.74 7.68
C SER A 589 -14.71 3.40 6.95
N THR A 590 -14.41 3.31 5.64
CA THR A 590 -14.43 2.04 4.89
C THR A 590 -13.31 1.07 5.28
N LEU A 591 -12.22 1.60 5.84
CA LEU A 591 -11.12 0.83 6.43
C LEU A 591 -11.44 0.37 7.85
N GLY A 592 -12.59 0.77 8.41
CA GLY A 592 -13.06 0.35 9.74
C GLY A 592 -12.64 1.29 10.87
N LYS A 593 -12.01 2.43 10.57
CA LYS A 593 -11.64 3.43 11.56
C LYS A 593 -12.88 4.16 12.09
N LYS A 594 -12.97 4.31 13.41
CA LYS A 594 -14.12 4.92 14.11
C LYS A 594 -13.79 6.26 14.75
N ASP A 595 -12.57 6.39 15.26
CA ASP A 595 -12.08 7.61 15.93
C ASP A 595 -11.56 8.58 14.88
N ILE A 596 -12.50 9.09 14.09
CA ILE A 596 -12.28 10.06 13.02
C ILE A 596 -13.22 11.25 13.21
N LYS A 597 -12.67 12.46 13.16
CA LYS A 597 -13.42 13.70 13.34
C LYS A 597 -13.12 14.69 12.24
N LEU A 598 -14.08 15.57 11.96
CA LEU A 598 -13.92 16.67 11.01
C LEU A 598 -13.54 17.95 11.75
N TYR A 599 -12.53 18.67 11.28
CA TYR A 599 -12.42 20.09 11.57
C TYR A 599 -13.21 20.90 10.54
N ASP A 600 -14.43 21.32 10.91
CA ASP A 600 -15.39 21.87 9.95
C ASP A 600 -14.95 23.24 9.40
N GLY A 601 -14.44 24.11 10.28
CA GLY A 601 -13.87 25.41 9.89
C GLY A 601 -12.61 25.28 9.02
N SER A 602 -11.85 24.20 9.21
CA SER A 602 -10.71 23.84 8.37
C SER A 602 -9.69 25.00 8.25
N TRP A 603 -8.85 25.00 7.21
CA TRP A 603 -7.84 26.04 7.02
C TRP A 603 -8.40 27.46 6.94
N THR A 604 -9.61 27.65 6.40
CA THR A 604 -10.21 28.99 6.28
C THR A 604 -10.47 29.62 7.66
N GLU A 605 -10.95 28.85 8.63
CA GLU A 605 -11.09 29.34 10.01
C GLU A 605 -9.72 29.48 10.67
N TRP A 606 -8.85 28.47 10.55
CA TRP A 606 -7.53 28.46 11.19
C TRP A 606 -6.69 29.67 10.78
N SER A 607 -6.51 29.89 9.49
CA SER A 607 -5.70 30.99 8.95
C SER A 607 -6.19 32.38 9.32
N GLN A 608 -7.46 32.53 9.72
CA GLN A 608 -8.04 33.81 10.13
C GLN A 608 -7.97 34.04 11.64
N ARG A 609 -7.93 32.96 12.44
CA ARG A 609 -8.01 33.02 13.91
C ARG A 609 -6.69 32.71 14.61
N ALA A 610 -5.85 31.86 14.03
CA ALA A 610 -4.61 31.41 14.63
C ALA A 610 -3.56 32.51 14.67
N ASP A 611 -2.82 32.57 15.77
CA ASP A 611 -1.61 33.38 15.85
C ASP A 611 -0.60 32.91 14.80
N PRO A 612 0.24 33.81 14.23
CA PRO A 612 1.21 33.44 13.20
C PRO A 612 2.21 32.33 13.61
N GLU A 613 2.44 32.15 14.91
CA GLU A 613 3.27 31.08 15.46
C GLU A 613 2.63 29.68 15.36
N ASN A 614 1.30 29.62 15.22
CA ASN A 614 0.52 28.40 15.05
C ASN A 614 0.21 28.13 13.57
N VAL A 615 1.07 28.60 12.66
CA VAL A 615 0.98 28.38 11.21
C VAL A 615 2.34 27.90 10.72
N GLU A 616 2.39 26.67 10.19
CA GLU A 616 3.60 26.07 9.64
C GLU A 616 3.64 26.19 8.11
N VAL A 617 4.86 26.31 7.58
CA VAL A 617 5.22 26.28 6.16
C VAL A 617 6.49 25.43 6.03
N ASP A 618 6.57 24.61 4.97
CA ASP A 618 7.65 23.61 4.78
C ASP A 618 8.83 24.14 3.94
#